data_AF-A0AB34SGP3-F1
#
_entry.id   AF-A0AB34SGP3-F1
#
_cell.length_a   1.000
_cell.length_b   1.000
_cell.length_c   1.000
_cell.angle_alpha   90.00
_cell.angle_beta   90.00
_cell.angle_gamma   90.00
#
_symmetry.space_group_name_H-M   'P 1'
#
loop_
_entity.id
_entity.type
_entity.pdbx_description
1 polymer ?
#
loop_
_entity_poly.entity_id
_entity_poly.type
_entity_poly.pdbx_seq_one_letter_code
_entity_poly.pdbx_strand_id
1 'polypeptide(L)' 'MSCKCSKFDEDLGRYVCNITDSECIYYIPNSKRCAEEYGEGPDVESEGKNNE' A
#
# COMPACT_ATOMS: atom_id res chain seq x y z
N MET A 1 -0.79 7.05 -7.80
CA MET A 1 0.66 6.80 -7.64
C MET A 1 1.14 7.07 -6.22
N SER A 2 0.27 7.09 -5.21
CA SER A 2 0.66 7.12 -3.79
C SER A 2 -0.37 6.33 -3.00
N CYS A 3 0.09 5.49 -2.06
CA CYS A 3 -0.79 4.73 -1.18
C CYS A 3 -1.41 5.66 -0.12
N LYS A 4 -2.74 5.75 -0.04
CA LYS A 4 -3.43 6.58 0.97
C LYS A 4 -3.20 6.07 2.40
N CYS A 5 -2.87 4.80 2.56
CA CYS A 5 -2.58 4.18 3.85
C CYS A 5 -1.10 4.30 4.24
N SER A 6 -0.27 4.92 3.41
CA SER A 6 1.14 5.13 3.74
C SER A 6 1.33 6.41 4.56
N LYS A 7 2.12 6.31 5.63
CA LYS A 7 2.59 7.44 6.43
C LYS A 7 4.12 7.43 6.42
N PHE A 8 4.74 8.59 6.20
CA PHE A 8 6.19 8.68 6.33
C PHE A 8 6.55 8.68 7.81
N ASP A 9 7.40 7.74 8.19
CA ASP A 9 7.96 7.63 9.53
C ASP A 9 9.37 8.22 9.51
N GLU A 10 9.55 9.36 10.17
CA GLU A 10 10.82 10.08 10.20
C GLU A 10 11.88 9.35 11.05
N ASP A 11 11.46 8.59 12.07
CA ASP A 11 12.36 7.82 12.92
C ASP A 11 12.99 6.65 12.16
N LEU A 12 12.21 6.04 11.26
CA LEU A 12 12.65 4.94 10.41
C LEU A 12 13.17 5.40 9.03
N GLY A 13 12.91 6.66 8.65
CA GLY A 13 13.26 7.21 7.33
C GLY A 13 12.56 6.52 6.16
N ARG A 14 11.40 5.90 6.40
CA ARG A 14 10.66 5.09 5.43
C ARG A 14 9.16 5.25 5.58
N TYR A 15 8.41 4.83 4.56
CA TYR A 15 6.96 4.78 4.68
C TYR A 15 6.53 3.54 5.46
N VAL A 16 5.51 3.70 6.28
CA VAL A 16 4.82 2.62 7.01
C VAL A 16 3.37 2.54 6.55
N CYS A 17 2.83 1.33 6.52
CA CYS A 17 1.44 1.07 6.19
C CYS A 17 0.59 1.15 7.46
N ASN A 18 -0.43 2.01 7.47
CA ASN A 18 -1.32 2.18 8.62
C ASN A 18 -2.38 1.07 8.76
N ILE A 19 -2.54 0.21 7.75
CA ILE A 19 -3.47 -0.93 7.82
C ILE A 19 -2.84 -2.13 8.53
N THR A 20 -1.57 -2.39 8.23
CA THR A 20 -0.83 -3.55 8.75
C THR A 20 0.19 -3.16 9.82
N ASP A 21 0.31 -1.86 10.13
CA ASP A 21 1.34 -1.25 10.99
C ASP A 21 2.77 -1.74 10.69
N SER A 22 3.00 -2.11 9.43
CA SER A 22 4.25 -2.67 8.93
C SER A 22 4.94 -1.71 7.98
N GLU A 23 6.25 -1.85 7.83
CA GLU A 23 7.03 -1.04 6.89
C GLU A 23 6.54 -1.25 5.46
N CYS A 24 6.39 -0.16 4.71
CA CYS A 24 6.03 -0.24 3.31
C CYS A 24 7.20 -0.86 2.54
N ILE A 25 6.92 -1.94 1.80
CA ILE A 25 7.93 -2.64 1.00
C ILE A 25 8.48 -1.80 -0.16
N TYR A 26 7.75 -0.73 -0.54
CA TYR A 26 8.15 0.18 -1.60
C TYR A 26 8.71 1.49 -1.04
N TYR A 27 9.80 1.98 -1.65
CA TYR A 27 10.36 3.30 -1.34
C TYR A 27 9.39 4.45 -1.67
N ILE A 28 8.62 4.29 -2.75
CA ILE A 28 7.51 5.18 -3.11
C ILE A 28 6.22 4.36 -2.92
N PRO A 29 5.34 4.74 -1.98
CA PRO A 29 4.16 3.93 -1.66
C PRO A 29 3.25 3.74 -2.86
N ASN A 30 2.90 2.50 -3.18
CA ASN A 30 2.02 2.18 -4.30
C ASN A 30 0.97 1.15 -3.88
N SER A 31 -0.23 1.63 -3.58
CA SER A 31 -1.32 0.80 -3.05
C SER A 31 -1.88 -0.17 -4.07
N LYS A 32 -1.92 0.20 -5.36
CA LYS A 32 -2.34 -0.70 -6.44
C LYS A 32 -1.38 -1.88 -6.56
N ARG A 33 -0.10 -1.57 -6.64
CA ARG A 33 0.94 -2.60 -6.75
C ARG A 33 1.00 -3.49 -5.51
N CYS A 34 0.76 -2.91 -4.33
CA CYS A 34 0.61 -3.64 -3.07
C CYS A 34 -0.58 -4.62 -3.09
N ALA A 35 -1.71 -4.20 -3.66
CA ALA A 35 -2.87 -5.05 -3.86
C ALA A 35 -2.60 -6.17 -4.86
N GLU A 36 -1.96 -5.86 -5.99
CA GLU A 36 -1.63 -6.81 -7.06
C GLU A 36 -0.60 -7.87 -6.62
N GLU A 37 0.49 -7.45 -5.97
CA GLU A 37 1.61 -8.35 -5.62
C GLU A 37 1.42 -9.05 -4.27
N TYR A 38 0.82 -8.38 -3.29
CA TYR A 38 0.73 -8.87 -1.91
C TYR A 38 -0.70 -9.13 -1.43
N GLY A 39 -1.72 -8.71 -2.19
CA GLY A 39 -3.11 -8.76 -1.73
C GLY A 39 -3.34 -7.89 -0.48
N GLU A 40 -2.52 -6.84 -0.31
CA GLU A 40 -2.58 -5.94 0.84
C GLU A 40 -2.88 -4.50 0.43
N GLY A 41 -3.43 -3.73 1.37
CA GLY A 41 -3.69 -2.32 1.19
C GLY A 41 -5.12 -2.01 0.70
N PRO A 42 -5.44 -0.72 0.52
CA PRO A 42 -6.82 -0.27 0.32
C PRO A 42 -7.40 -0.61 -1.06
N ASP A 43 -6.56 -0.99 -2.03
CA ASP A 43 -6.98 -1.25 -3.41
C ASP A 43 -7.30 -2.73 -3.67
N VAL A 44 -7.12 -3.64 -2.69
CA VAL A 44 -7.36 -5.09 -2.83
C VAL A 44 -8.79 -5.39 -3.27
N GLU A 45 -9.77 -4.69 -2.70
CA GLU A 45 -11.18 -4.88 -3.08
C GLU A 45 -11.52 -4.19 -4.42
N SER A 46 -10.69 -3.26 -4.88
CA SER A 46 -10.89 -2.56 -6.14
C SER A 46 -10.49 -3.39 -7.36
N GLU A 47 -9.64 -4.41 -7.18
CA GLU A 47 -9.24 -5.35 -8.25
C GLU A 47 -10.23 -6.50 -8.45
N GLY A 48 -11.26 -6.59 -7.63
CA GLY A 48 -12.36 -7.56 -7.80
C GLY A 48 -13.42 -7.16 -8.84
N LYS A 49 -13.31 -5.98 -9.49
CA LYS A 49 -14.31 -5.46 -10.43
C LYS A 49 -13.70 -5.07 -11.78
N ASN A 50 -13.19 -6.04 -12.53
CA ASN A 50 -13.02 -5.92 -13.97
C ASN A 50 -13.34 -7.29 -14.62
N ASN A 51 -14.62 -7.64 -14.65
CA ASN A 51 -15.17 -8.65 -15.55
C ASN A 51 -16.54 -8.16 -16.05
N GLU A 52 -16.54 -7.31 -17.07
CA GLU A 52 -17.55 -7.27 -18.15
C GLU A 52 -17.07 -6.41 -19.33
#